data_AF-A0A945PE82-F1
#
_entry.id   AF-A0A945PE82-F1
#
_cell.length_a   1.000
_cell.length_b   1.000
_cell.length_c   1.000
_cell.angle_alpha   90.00
_cell.angle_beta   90.00
_cell.angle_gamma   90.00
#
_symmetry.space_group_name_H-M   'P 1'
#
loop_
_entity.id
_entity.type
_entity.pdbx_description
1 polymer ?
#
loop_
_entity_poly.entity_id
_entity_poly.type
_entity_poly.pdbx_seq_one_letter_code
_entity_poly.pdbx_strand_id
1 'polypeptide(L)'
;ADISGFASRVIEEQLAHGAVAFFLQGCGADINPILYRDFDNPPDARTHGRQLGLSTMRGVGTVGCDDEARLSVLQKTLKIPRADLAERIVEMEQEQQELLASLRPTNLNLKSYIPLLIKHRLSPEYPSYEAHRYLHEETLGRDDLRRLDAKNLQQMEVYADNVQTMEQLTRLQVNLNLLRNHQAKSVADGTGYIDAEVVALRVGDFVLVTFPGELSVELGLRIKASSPHAHTFVSGVTNGYLYYTPTAEQLANRGRAQEDSDCLVDASWEKVFTDHVDELLKQL
;
A
#
# COMPACT_ATOMS: atom_id res chain seq x y z
N ALA A 1 -6.92 17.75 -8.75
CA ALA A 1 -5.83 17.03 -9.42
C ALA A 1 -4.60 17.13 -8.54
N ASP A 2 -4.03 15.98 -8.18
CA ASP A 2 -2.95 15.81 -7.20
C ASP A 2 -1.58 16.02 -7.89
N ILE A 3 -0.56 15.21 -7.60
CA ILE A 3 0.78 15.22 -8.23
C ILE A 3 0.70 15.38 -9.76
N SER A 4 -0.12 14.58 -10.44
CA SER A 4 -0.28 14.62 -11.89
C SER A 4 -0.84 15.95 -12.39
N GLY A 5 -1.73 16.60 -11.64
CA GLY A 5 -2.27 17.91 -12.00
C GLY A 5 -1.22 19.02 -11.95
N PHE A 6 -0.36 18.98 -10.92
CA PHE A 6 0.77 19.91 -10.85
C PHE A 6 1.81 19.63 -11.94
N ALA A 7 2.03 18.37 -12.30
CA ALA A 7 2.91 17.99 -13.40
C ALA A 7 2.37 18.47 -14.76
N SER A 8 1.08 18.24 -15.04
CA SER A 8 0.40 18.72 -16.26
C SER A 8 0.53 20.22 -16.40
N ARG A 9 0.26 20.98 -15.31
CA ARG A 9 0.40 22.44 -15.33
C ARG A 9 1.81 22.88 -15.71
N VAL A 10 2.85 22.24 -15.16
CA VAL A 10 4.25 22.56 -15.52
C VAL A 10 4.52 22.30 -16.99
N ILE A 11 4.01 21.21 -17.56
CA ILE A 11 4.23 20.87 -18.98
C ILE A 11 3.47 21.85 -19.88
N GLU A 12 2.19 22.08 -19.60
CA GLU A 12 1.29 22.93 -20.41
C GLU A 12 1.72 24.40 -20.39
N GLU A 13 2.23 24.92 -19.27
CA GLU A 13 2.75 26.29 -19.19
C GLU A 13 4.07 26.48 -19.97
N GLN A 14 4.84 25.41 -20.19
CA GLN A 14 6.14 25.46 -20.86
C GLN A 14 6.05 25.14 -22.35
N LEU A 15 5.06 24.37 -22.77
CA LEU A 15 4.82 24.06 -24.17
C LEU A 15 3.89 25.11 -24.80
N ALA A 16 4.30 25.67 -25.95
CA ALA A 16 3.50 26.66 -26.66
C ALA A 16 2.25 26.03 -27.33
N HIS A 17 1.38 26.89 -27.89
CA HIS A 17 0.33 26.53 -28.84
C HIS A 17 -0.82 25.64 -28.32
N GLY A 18 -1.17 25.76 -27.03
CA GLY A 18 -2.34 25.05 -26.49
C GLY A 18 -2.10 23.56 -26.30
N ALA A 19 -0.85 23.17 -26.01
CA ALA A 19 -0.51 21.82 -25.61
C ALA A 19 -1.37 21.35 -24.42
N VAL A 20 -1.70 20.06 -24.41
CA VAL A 20 -2.46 19.44 -23.32
C VAL A 20 -1.67 18.25 -22.80
N ALA A 21 -1.50 18.18 -21.48
CA ALA A 21 -0.72 17.15 -20.83
C ALA A 21 -1.61 16.24 -19.99
N PHE A 22 -1.76 14.99 -20.44
CA PHE A 22 -2.49 13.97 -19.70
C PHE A 22 -1.52 12.92 -19.15
N PHE A 23 -1.78 12.49 -17.92
CA PHE A 23 -1.04 11.39 -17.28
C PHE A 23 -1.94 10.16 -17.22
N LEU A 24 -1.42 9.05 -17.73
CA LEU A 24 -1.99 7.73 -17.55
C LEU A 24 -1.35 7.08 -16.33
N GLN A 25 -2.17 6.51 -15.45
CA GLN A 25 -1.67 5.81 -14.27
C GLN A 25 -1.03 4.50 -14.72
N GLY A 26 0.27 4.37 -14.51
CA GLY A 26 0.99 3.11 -14.75
C GLY A 26 0.70 2.06 -13.67
N CYS A 27 1.60 1.10 -13.54
CA CYS A 27 1.55 0.12 -12.46
C CYS A 27 2.15 0.73 -11.19
N GLY A 28 1.33 1.43 -10.40
CA GLY A 28 1.75 2.14 -9.19
C GLY A 28 1.00 1.73 -7.92
N ALA A 29 0.34 0.57 -7.91
CA ALA A 29 -0.46 0.10 -6.79
C ALA A 29 0.34 -0.03 -5.48
N ASP A 30 1.62 -0.39 -5.61
CA ASP A 30 2.59 -0.56 -4.52
C ASP A 30 3.57 0.63 -4.41
N ILE A 31 3.18 1.80 -4.94
CA ILE A 31 3.95 3.05 -4.83
C ILE A 31 3.17 4.06 -3.98
N ASN A 32 3.84 4.57 -2.94
CA ASN A 32 3.37 5.74 -2.19
C ASN A 32 4.28 6.96 -2.46
N PRO A 33 3.73 8.19 -2.41
CA PRO A 33 4.54 9.40 -2.40
C PRO A 33 5.56 9.41 -1.25
N ILE A 34 6.69 10.07 -1.45
CA ILE A 34 7.67 10.27 -0.37
C ILE A 34 6.98 11.13 0.71
N LEU A 35 7.18 10.77 1.99
CA LEU A 35 6.58 11.44 3.15
C LEU A 35 5.05 11.27 3.29
N TYR A 36 4.42 10.25 2.67
CA TYR A 36 2.95 10.08 2.72
C TYR A 36 2.36 9.88 4.14
N ARG A 37 3.17 9.49 5.13
CA ARG A 37 2.79 9.39 6.56
C ARG A 37 3.65 10.27 7.46
N ASP A 38 4.12 11.39 6.94
CA ASP A 38 4.82 12.38 7.75
C ASP A 38 3.84 13.05 8.72
N PHE A 39 4.20 13.06 10.01
CA PHE A 39 3.41 13.66 11.09
C PHE A 39 3.92 15.06 11.48
N ASP A 40 5.11 15.44 11.01
CA ASP A 40 5.78 16.69 11.36
C ASP A 40 5.55 17.78 10.31
N ASN A 41 5.20 17.40 9.07
CA ASN A 41 5.00 18.33 7.96
C ASN A 41 3.62 18.18 7.29
N PRO A 42 3.00 19.29 6.82
CA PRO A 42 1.78 19.21 6.02
C PRO A 42 1.99 18.49 4.68
N PRO A 43 1.01 17.71 4.19
CA PRO A 43 1.08 17.09 2.86
C PRO A 43 1.25 18.13 1.74
N ASP A 44 2.20 17.90 0.82
CA ASP A 44 2.46 18.77 -0.33
C ASP A 44 2.70 17.99 -1.64
N ALA A 45 1.67 17.95 -2.49
CA ALA A 45 1.76 17.37 -3.83
C ALA A 45 2.48 18.28 -4.85
N ARG A 46 2.67 19.58 -4.55
CA ARG A 46 3.29 20.53 -5.50
C ARG A 46 4.73 20.17 -5.81
N THR A 47 5.50 19.84 -4.78
CA THR A 47 6.92 19.52 -4.93
C THR A 47 7.09 18.31 -5.85
N HIS A 48 6.42 17.21 -5.54
CA HIS A 48 6.43 15.99 -6.34
C HIS A 48 5.91 16.22 -7.77
N GLY A 49 4.77 16.91 -7.93
CA GLY A 49 4.20 17.19 -9.24
C GLY A 49 5.10 18.07 -10.11
N ARG A 50 5.74 19.10 -9.53
CA ARG A 50 6.70 19.92 -10.27
C ARG A 50 7.93 19.14 -10.70
N GLN A 51 8.47 18.29 -9.83
CA GLN A 51 9.59 17.42 -10.17
C GLN A 51 9.23 16.46 -11.31
N LEU A 52 8.05 15.84 -11.24
CA LEU A 52 7.53 14.99 -12.31
C LEU A 52 7.41 15.76 -13.63
N GLY A 53 6.76 16.94 -13.62
CA GLY A 53 6.60 17.78 -14.81
C GLY A 53 7.94 18.19 -15.42
N LEU A 54 8.89 18.64 -14.60
CA LEU A 54 10.24 19.00 -15.08
C LEU A 54 10.99 17.79 -15.66
N SER A 55 10.86 16.61 -15.04
CA SER A 55 11.46 15.37 -15.56
C SER A 55 10.86 14.99 -16.90
N THR A 56 9.53 15.08 -17.06
CA THR A 56 8.85 14.84 -18.33
C THR A 56 9.31 15.83 -19.40
N MET A 57 9.43 17.12 -19.07
CA MET A 57 9.91 18.15 -20.00
C MET A 57 11.33 17.89 -20.51
N ARG A 58 12.22 17.32 -19.69
CA ARG A 58 13.54 16.86 -20.15
C ARG A 58 13.42 15.77 -21.21
N GLY A 59 12.48 14.83 -21.02
CA GLY A 59 12.19 13.78 -21.99
C GLY A 59 11.63 14.33 -23.30
N VAL A 60 10.66 15.26 -23.24
CA VAL A 60 10.02 15.88 -24.42
C VAL A 60 11.05 16.45 -25.39
N GLY A 61 12.10 17.12 -24.89
CA GLY A 61 13.16 17.67 -25.75
C GLY A 61 14.03 16.64 -26.48
N THR A 62 13.91 15.35 -26.12
CA THR A 62 14.68 14.24 -26.71
C THR A 62 13.84 13.34 -27.60
N VAL A 63 12.51 13.53 -27.64
CA VAL A 63 11.62 12.70 -28.46
C VAL A 63 11.83 13.04 -29.93
N GLY A 64 12.23 12.03 -30.71
CA GLY A 64 12.21 12.11 -32.17
C GLY A 64 10.80 11.82 -32.69
N CYS A 65 10.40 12.52 -33.74
CA CYS A 65 9.19 12.19 -34.50
C CYS A 65 9.59 11.49 -35.79
N ASP A 66 8.80 10.51 -36.19
CA ASP A 66 8.87 9.88 -37.51
C ASP A 66 7.47 9.90 -38.16
N ASP A 67 7.42 9.45 -39.41
CA ASP A 67 6.19 9.37 -40.20
C ASP A 67 5.48 8.00 -40.04
N GLU A 68 5.89 7.14 -39.08
CA GLU A 68 5.25 5.84 -38.85
C GLU A 68 3.87 6.03 -38.25
N ALA A 69 2.85 5.78 -39.07
CA ALA A 69 1.46 6.08 -38.76
C ALA A 69 0.61 4.84 -38.41
N ARG A 70 1.22 3.68 -38.15
CA ARG A 70 0.46 2.47 -37.82
C ARG A 70 -0.40 2.67 -36.59
N LEU A 71 -1.71 2.50 -36.79
CA LEU A 71 -2.71 2.52 -35.74
C LEU A 71 -3.36 1.15 -35.67
N SER A 72 -3.35 0.54 -34.49
CA SER A 72 -4.06 -0.72 -34.22
C SER A 72 -4.68 -0.68 -32.84
N VAL A 73 -5.89 -1.22 -32.73
CA VAL A 73 -6.60 -1.35 -31.45
C VAL A 73 -7.16 -2.76 -31.39
N LEU A 74 -6.75 -3.50 -30.37
CA LEU A 74 -7.29 -4.80 -30.04
C LEU A 74 -7.94 -4.71 -28.66
N GLN A 75 -9.13 -5.27 -28.53
CA GLN A 75 -9.90 -5.30 -27.29
C GLN A 75 -10.32 -6.73 -27.00
N LYS A 76 -10.19 -7.14 -25.73
CA LYS A 76 -10.67 -8.43 -25.25
C LYS A 76 -11.24 -8.29 -23.85
N THR A 77 -12.41 -8.86 -23.61
CA THR A 77 -12.94 -9.04 -22.25
C THR A 77 -12.41 -10.36 -21.70
N LEU A 78 -11.66 -10.28 -20.61
CA LEU A 78 -11.11 -11.44 -19.90
C LEU A 78 -12.01 -11.81 -18.74
N LYS A 79 -12.17 -13.12 -18.51
CA LYS A 79 -12.81 -13.64 -17.30
C LYS A 79 -11.75 -13.84 -16.23
N ILE A 80 -11.61 -12.85 -15.37
CA ILE A 80 -10.61 -12.83 -14.30
C ILE A 80 -11.16 -13.61 -13.11
N PRO A 81 -10.46 -14.63 -12.61
CA PRO A 81 -10.97 -15.49 -11.56
C PRO A 81 -11.07 -14.76 -10.21
N ARG A 82 -12.18 -14.98 -9.50
CA ARG A 82 -12.42 -14.39 -8.16
C ARG A 82 -11.85 -15.28 -7.07
N ALA A 83 -11.35 -14.66 -6.01
CA ALA A 83 -10.96 -15.38 -4.81
C ALA A 83 -12.18 -15.88 -4.02
N ASP A 84 -12.04 -17.09 -3.47
CA ASP A 84 -12.78 -17.51 -2.28
C ASP A 84 -11.94 -17.17 -1.04
N LEU A 85 -12.49 -16.35 -0.17
CA LEU A 85 -11.83 -15.80 1.02
C LEU A 85 -12.32 -16.47 2.30
N ALA A 86 -13.24 -17.44 2.23
CA ALA A 86 -13.88 -18.05 3.40
C ALA A 86 -12.86 -18.64 4.39
N GLU A 87 -11.90 -19.43 3.90
CA GLU A 87 -10.87 -20.05 4.74
C GLU A 87 -10.00 -18.99 5.43
N ARG A 88 -9.50 -18.00 4.67
CA ARG A 88 -8.64 -16.94 5.22
C ARG A 88 -9.38 -16.08 6.25
N ILE A 89 -10.68 -15.83 6.06
CA ILE A 89 -11.51 -15.12 7.03
C ILE A 89 -11.56 -15.89 8.36
N VAL A 90 -11.77 -17.20 8.32
CA VAL A 90 -11.82 -18.05 9.53
C VAL A 90 -10.48 -18.03 10.27
N GLU A 91 -9.37 -18.16 9.53
CA GLU A 91 -8.02 -18.07 10.12
C GLU A 91 -7.78 -16.72 10.82
N MET A 92 -8.19 -15.61 10.18
CA MET A 92 -8.02 -14.27 10.75
C MET A 92 -8.95 -14.02 11.94
N GLU A 93 -10.15 -14.60 11.95
CA GLU A 93 -11.04 -14.58 13.11
C GLU A 93 -10.41 -15.31 14.29
N GLN A 94 -9.74 -16.45 14.05
CA GLN A 94 -8.99 -17.14 15.09
C GLN A 94 -7.81 -16.29 15.59
N GLU A 95 -6.99 -15.73 14.69
CA GLU A 95 -5.87 -14.85 15.05
C GLU A 95 -6.35 -13.64 15.88
N GLN A 96 -7.51 -13.07 15.55
CA GLN A 96 -8.14 -12.01 16.34
C GLN A 96 -8.45 -12.46 17.78
N GLN A 97 -9.01 -13.67 17.95
CA GLN A 97 -9.32 -14.20 19.28
C GLN A 97 -8.05 -14.48 20.10
N GLU A 98 -7.01 -15.00 19.46
CA GLU A 98 -5.71 -15.25 20.10
C GLU A 98 -5.06 -13.95 20.57
N LEU A 99 -5.04 -12.91 19.73
CA LEU A 99 -4.54 -11.59 20.11
C LEU A 99 -5.37 -10.98 21.25
N LEU A 100 -6.69 -11.08 21.20
CA LEU A 100 -7.57 -10.59 22.26
C LEU A 100 -7.31 -11.30 23.60
N ALA A 101 -7.11 -12.62 23.56
CA ALA A 101 -6.81 -13.43 24.74
C ALA A 101 -5.40 -13.18 25.30
N SER A 102 -4.48 -12.65 24.49
CA SER A 102 -3.11 -12.31 24.91
C SER A 102 -3.01 -11.04 25.77
N LEU A 103 -4.05 -10.20 25.77
CA LEU A 103 -4.08 -8.96 26.56
C LEU A 103 -4.01 -9.26 28.06
N ARG A 104 -3.12 -8.56 28.76
CA ARG A 104 -2.90 -8.74 30.20
C ARG A 104 -3.53 -7.61 31.00
N PRO A 105 -4.05 -7.86 32.21
CA PRO A 105 -4.55 -6.79 33.07
C PRO A 105 -3.42 -5.83 33.45
N THR A 106 -3.72 -4.52 33.45
CA THR A 106 -2.78 -3.48 33.88
C THR A 106 -3.51 -2.37 34.62
N ASN A 107 -2.81 -1.76 35.58
CA ASN A 107 -3.31 -0.61 36.33
C ASN A 107 -2.94 0.72 35.66
N LEU A 108 -2.11 0.68 34.61
CA LEU A 108 -1.74 1.85 33.84
C LEU A 108 -2.78 2.15 32.77
N ASN A 109 -2.92 3.44 32.50
CA ASN A 109 -3.57 3.98 31.32
C ASN A 109 -2.62 5.01 30.71
N LEU A 110 -3.00 5.59 29.57
CA LEU A 110 -2.16 6.54 28.84
C LEU A 110 -1.69 7.71 29.74
N LYS A 111 -2.59 8.24 30.58
CA LYS A 111 -2.31 9.35 31.50
C LYS A 111 -1.23 9.00 32.53
N SER A 112 -1.19 7.77 33.03
CA SER A 112 -0.17 7.31 33.99
C SER A 112 1.10 6.80 33.31
N TYR A 113 0.96 6.20 32.12
CA TYR A 113 2.08 5.62 31.38
C TYR A 113 3.05 6.67 30.86
N ILE A 114 2.57 7.75 30.25
CA ILE A 114 3.43 8.78 29.64
C ILE A 114 4.39 9.42 30.65
N PRO A 115 3.95 9.87 31.85
CA PRO A 115 4.87 10.41 32.85
C PRO A 115 5.90 9.39 33.33
N LEU A 116 5.51 8.12 33.52
CA LEU A 116 6.44 7.06 33.91
C LEU A 116 7.47 6.78 32.82
N LEU A 117 7.05 6.74 31.56
CA LEU A 117 7.95 6.60 30.41
C LEU A 117 9.02 7.69 30.40
N ILE A 118 8.61 8.95 30.57
CA ILE A 118 9.55 10.08 30.61
C ILE A 118 10.53 9.94 31.78
N LYS A 119 10.03 9.67 33.00
CA LYS A 119 10.86 9.50 34.19
C LYS A 119 11.91 8.40 34.04
N HIS A 120 11.47 7.21 33.62
CA HIS A 120 12.33 6.03 33.47
C HIS A 120 13.34 6.16 32.31
N ARG A 121 13.05 6.98 31.29
CA ARG A 121 14.00 7.27 30.21
C ARG A 121 14.98 8.38 30.58
N LEU A 122 14.55 9.40 31.31
CA LEU A 122 15.37 10.53 31.69
C LEU A 122 16.37 10.18 32.80
N SER A 123 15.95 9.37 33.78
CA SER A 123 16.79 8.96 34.91
C SER A 123 16.61 7.46 35.18
N PRO A 124 17.27 6.58 34.42
CA PRO A 124 17.10 5.13 34.56
C PRO A 124 17.51 4.58 35.94
N GLU A 125 18.51 5.19 36.58
CA GLU A 125 19.00 4.76 37.90
C GLU A 125 18.13 5.24 39.06
N TYR A 126 17.47 6.39 38.92
CA TYR A 126 16.65 7.02 39.96
C TYR A 126 15.38 7.66 39.35
N PRO A 127 14.44 6.87 38.83
CA PRO A 127 13.32 7.39 38.04
C PRO A 127 12.20 7.99 38.90
N SER A 128 11.98 7.50 40.12
CA SER A 128 10.89 8.01 40.97
C SER A 128 11.25 9.30 41.69
N TYR A 129 12.52 9.48 42.10
CA TYR A 129 13.00 10.62 42.88
C TYR A 129 14.51 10.87 42.67
N GLU A 130 15.02 11.97 43.24
CA GLU A 130 16.45 12.28 43.27
C GLU A 130 17.29 11.20 43.98
N ALA A 131 18.53 11.00 43.51
CA ALA A 131 19.45 9.96 43.99
C ALA A 131 19.62 9.93 45.52
N HIS A 132 19.65 11.09 46.17
CA HIS A 132 19.83 11.18 47.63
C HIS A 132 18.71 10.49 48.42
N ARG A 133 17.49 10.40 47.89
CA ARG A 133 16.39 9.69 48.56
C ARG A 133 16.59 8.18 48.53
N TYR A 134 17.09 7.64 47.42
CA TYR A 134 17.42 6.22 47.29
C TYR A 134 18.55 5.84 48.23
N LEU A 135 19.63 6.63 48.23
CA LEU A 135 20.77 6.41 49.11
C LEU A 135 20.36 6.51 50.59
N HIS A 136 19.48 7.47 50.93
CA HIS A 136 18.96 7.57 52.29
C HIS A 136 18.14 6.34 52.70
N GLU A 137 17.23 5.83 51.86
CA GLU A 137 16.51 4.59 52.14
C GLU A 137 17.45 3.41 52.35
N GLU A 138 18.50 3.30 51.53
CA GLU A 138 19.52 2.25 51.67
C GLU A 138 20.25 2.34 53.02
N THR A 139 20.61 3.54 53.48
CA THR A 139 21.20 3.71 54.84
C THR A 139 20.25 3.33 55.97
N LEU A 140 18.94 3.40 55.73
CA LEU A 140 17.91 2.97 56.68
C LEU A 140 17.58 1.48 56.55
N GLY A 141 18.25 0.73 55.67
CA GLY A 141 17.96 -0.67 55.37
C GLY A 141 16.61 -0.87 54.66
N ARG A 142 16.13 0.14 53.92
CA ARG A 142 14.90 0.09 53.12
C ARG A 142 15.21 0.10 51.63
N ASP A 143 14.25 -0.39 50.85
CA ASP A 143 14.33 -0.53 49.39
C ASP A 143 13.00 -0.13 48.70
N ASP A 144 12.18 0.69 49.35
CA ASP A 144 10.82 1.01 48.92
C ASP A 144 10.79 1.67 47.53
N LEU A 145 11.68 2.64 47.28
CA LEU A 145 11.79 3.30 45.97
C LEU A 145 12.28 2.34 44.88
N ARG A 146 13.22 1.45 45.19
CA ARG A 146 13.69 0.42 44.24
C ARG A 146 12.57 -0.55 43.88
N ARG A 147 11.78 -0.98 44.85
CA ARG A 147 10.61 -1.84 44.63
C ARG A 147 9.51 -1.13 43.85
N LEU A 148 9.26 0.15 44.12
CA LEU A 148 8.33 0.98 43.36
C LEU A 148 8.75 1.07 41.89
N ASP A 149 10.03 1.34 41.62
CA ASP A 149 10.55 1.45 40.26
C ASP A 149 10.44 0.13 39.50
N ALA A 150 10.83 -0.98 40.14
CA ALA A 150 10.71 -2.31 39.54
C ALA A 150 9.25 -2.64 39.19
N LYS A 151 8.31 -2.31 40.09
CA LYS A 151 6.88 -2.51 39.87
C LYS A 151 6.35 -1.62 38.74
N ASN A 152 6.74 -0.35 38.71
CA ASN A 152 6.34 0.58 37.65
C ASN A 152 6.87 0.11 36.30
N LEU A 153 8.13 -0.33 36.22
CA LEU A 153 8.73 -0.85 35.01
C LEU A 153 7.97 -2.08 34.49
N GLN A 154 7.67 -3.05 35.37
CA GLN A 154 6.87 -4.23 35.01
C GLN A 154 5.48 -3.83 34.48
N GLN A 155 4.81 -2.88 35.12
CA GLN A 155 3.50 -2.40 34.66
C GLN A 155 3.58 -1.65 33.33
N MET A 156 4.66 -0.90 33.10
CA MET A 156 4.93 -0.21 31.83
C MET A 156 5.15 -1.19 30.69
N GLU A 157 5.90 -2.28 30.92
CA GLU A 157 6.08 -3.36 29.94
C GLU A 157 4.74 -3.98 29.56
N VAL A 158 3.94 -4.36 30.57
CA VAL A 158 2.60 -4.92 30.32
C VAL A 158 1.71 -3.95 29.53
N TYR A 159 1.70 -2.67 29.88
CA TYR A 159 0.91 -1.67 29.17
C TYR A 159 1.39 -1.46 27.73
N ALA A 160 2.71 -1.38 27.52
CA ALA A 160 3.30 -1.24 26.19
C ALA A 160 2.97 -2.43 25.28
N ASP A 161 3.12 -3.65 25.79
CA ASP A 161 2.79 -4.87 25.05
C ASP A 161 1.30 -4.90 24.69
N ASN A 162 0.41 -4.55 25.62
CA ASN A 162 -1.02 -4.43 25.32
C ASN A 162 -1.31 -3.40 24.23
N VAL A 163 -0.63 -2.25 24.24
CA VAL A 163 -0.78 -1.21 23.20
C VAL A 163 -0.36 -1.77 21.84
N GLN A 164 0.77 -2.48 21.76
CA GLN A 164 1.22 -3.14 20.54
C GLN A 164 0.21 -4.19 20.04
N THR A 165 -0.34 -5.01 20.93
CA THR A 165 -1.40 -5.98 20.60
C THR A 165 -2.66 -5.27 20.08
N MET A 166 -3.08 -4.17 20.72
CA MET A 166 -4.24 -3.37 20.27
C MET A 166 -4.01 -2.76 18.88
N GLU A 167 -2.79 -2.33 18.57
CA GLU A 167 -2.45 -1.86 17.22
C GLU A 167 -2.51 -3.00 16.19
N GLN A 168 -2.01 -4.20 16.53
CA GLN A 168 -2.12 -5.37 15.66
C GLN A 168 -3.58 -5.75 15.41
N LEU A 169 -4.40 -5.80 16.48
CA LEU A 169 -5.85 -6.03 16.38
C LEU A 169 -6.53 -5.00 15.47
N THR A 170 -6.11 -3.73 15.52
CA THR A 170 -6.67 -2.68 14.66
C THR A 170 -6.36 -2.95 13.19
N ARG A 171 -5.10 -3.28 12.85
CA ARG A 171 -4.68 -3.61 11.48
C ARG A 171 -5.39 -4.87 10.97
N LEU A 172 -5.42 -5.93 11.79
CA LEU A 172 -6.12 -7.17 11.47
C LEU A 172 -7.60 -6.91 11.20
N GLN A 173 -8.27 -6.14 12.07
CA GLN A 173 -9.71 -5.86 11.95
C GLN A 173 -10.04 -5.12 10.65
N VAL A 174 -9.20 -4.16 10.24
CA VAL A 174 -9.37 -3.45 8.97
C VAL A 174 -9.30 -4.42 7.79
N ASN A 175 -8.27 -5.26 7.74
CA ASN A 175 -8.08 -6.21 6.63
C ASN A 175 -9.15 -7.31 6.63
N LEU A 176 -9.53 -7.82 7.80
CA LEU A 176 -10.61 -8.80 7.95
C LEU A 176 -11.94 -8.26 7.40
N ASN A 177 -12.22 -6.98 7.62
CA ASN A 177 -13.43 -6.35 7.10
C ASN A 177 -13.41 -6.21 5.58
N LEU A 178 -12.24 -5.90 4.98
CA LEU A 178 -12.07 -5.90 3.52
C LEU A 178 -12.37 -7.30 2.94
N LEU A 179 -11.77 -8.34 3.51
CA LEU A 179 -12.00 -9.72 3.09
C LEU A 179 -13.48 -10.13 3.20
N ARG A 180 -14.13 -9.83 4.33
CA ARG A 180 -15.57 -10.11 4.51
C ARG A 180 -16.44 -9.40 3.48
N ASN A 181 -16.14 -8.12 3.18
CA ASN A 181 -16.88 -7.35 2.19
C ASN A 181 -16.73 -7.95 0.78
N HIS A 182 -15.51 -8.34 0.41
CA HIS A 182 -15.24 -8.95 -0.89
C HIS A 182 -15.81 -10.37 -1.01
N GLN A 183 -15.77 -11.16 0.07
CA GLN A 183 -16.43 -12.47 0.12
C GLN A 183 -17.94 -12.34 -0.06
N ALA A 184 -18.58 -11.40 0.62
CA ALA A 184 -20.02 -11.16 0.48
C ALA A 184 -20.39 -10.77 -0.96
N LYS A 185 -19.59 -9.90 -1.61
CA LYS A 185 -19.76 -9.55 -3.04
C LYS A 185 -19.53 -10.76 -3.95
N SER A 186 -18.56 -11.62 -3.64
CA SER A 186 -18.27 -12.84 -4.40
C SER A 186 -19.45 -13.82 -4.35
N VAL A 187 -19.99 -14.07 -3.15
CA VAL A 187 -21.16 -14.94 -2.94
C VAL A 187 -22.41 -14.38 -3.62
N ALA A 188 -22.65 -13.07 -3.52
CA ALA A 188 -23.83 -12.43 -4.12
C ALA A 188 -23.80 -12.46 -5.66
N ASP A 189 -22.60 -12.35 -6.26
CA ASP A 189 -22.39 -12.42 -7.70
C ASP A 189 -22.50 -13.86 -8.23
N GLY A 190 -21.87 -14.82 -7.54
CA GLY A 190 -22.00 -16.25 -7.81
C GLY A 190 -21.40 -16.75 -9.12
N THR A 191 -20.74 -15.90 -9.92
CA THR A 191 -20.18 -16.31 -11.23
C THR A 191 -18.82 -16.98 -11.12
N GLY A 192 -18.06 -16.69 -10.05
CA GLY A 192 -16.68 -17.13 -9.87
C GLY A 192 -15.64 -16.34 -10.69
N TYR A 193 -16.06 -15.33 -11.46
CA TYR A 193 -15.15 -14.49 -12.24
C TYR A 193 -15.59 -13.02 -12.28
N ILE A 194 -14.75 -12.16 -12.85
CA ILE A 194 -15.02 -10.76 -13.12
C ILE A 194 -14.66 -10.50 -14.57
N ASP A 195 -15.56 -9.89 -15.32
CA ASP A 195 -15.25 -9.43 -16.66
C ASP A 195 -14.33 -8.20 -16.57
N ALA A 196 -13.15 -8.29 -17.17
CA ALA A 196 -12.16 -7.23 -17.23
C ALA A 196 -11.85 -6.89 -18.69
N GLU A 197 -12.11 -5.65 -19.09
CA GLU A 197 -11.76 -5.19 -20.42
C GLU A 197 -10.27 -4.86 -20.52
N VAL A 198 -9.57 -5.52 -21.44
CA VAL A 198 -8.16 -5.28 -21.75
C VAL A 198 -8.08 -4.73 -23.17
N VAL A 199 -7.45 -3.57 -23.31
CA VAL A 199 -7.17 -2.94 -24.61
C VAL A 199 -5.67 -2.91 -24.84
N ALA A 200 -5.26 -3.32 -26.03
CA ALA A 200 -3.93 -3.10 -26.58
C ALA A 200 -4.02 -2.10 -27.73
N LEU A 201 -3.36 -0.96 -27.58
CA LEU A 201 -3.34 0.16 -28.52
C LEU A 201 -1.92 0.32 -29.08
N ARG A 202 -1.80 0.48 -30.39
CA ARG A 202 -0.57 0.88 -31.06
C ARG A 202 -0.78 2.20 -31.79
N VAL A 203 0.16 3.13 -31.62
CA VAL A 203 0.27 4.38 -32.39
C VAL A 203 1.73 4.57 -32.78
N GLY A 204 2.06 4.29 -34.04
CA GLY A 204 3.43 4.22 -34.52
C GLY A 204 4.21 3.14 -33.76
N ASP A 205 5.30 3.53 -33.10
CA ASP A 205 6.07 2.63 -32.22
C ASP A 205 5.57 2.60 -30.77
N PHE A 206 4.70 3.53 -30.36
CA PHE A 206 4.10 3.52 -29.03
C PHE A 206 3.07 2.40 -28.92
N VAL A 207 3.22 1.56 -27.89
CA VAL A 207 2.29 0.48 -27.57
C VAL A 207 1.80 0.64 -26.12
N LEU A 208 0.50 0.53 -25.91
CA LEU A 208 -0.13 0.61 -24.60
C LEU A 208 -1.01 -0.62 -24.36
N VAL A 209 -0.83 -1.26 -23.21
CA VAL A 209 -1.75 -2.28 -22.69
C VAL A 209 -2.46 -1.71 -21.48
N THR A 210 -3.77 -1.95 -21.38
CA THR A 210 -4.61 -1.40 -20.32
C THR A 210 -5.25 -2.49 -19.48
N PHE A 211 -5.55 -2.18 -18.23
CA PHE A 211 -6.25 -3.09 -17.33
C PHE A 211 -7.13 -2.31 -16.32
N PRO A 212 -8.31 -2.82 -15.95
CA PRO A 212 -9.25 -2.11 -15.08
C PRO A 212 -8.92 -2.29 -13.59
N GLY A 213 -7.65 -2.39 -13.21
CA GLY A 213 -7.22 -2.58 -11.81
C GLY A 213 -5.97 -1.79 -11.48
N GLU A 214 -5.67 -1.66 -10.19
CA GLU A 214 -4.40 -1.11 -9.73
C GLU A 214 -3.34 -2.22 -9.78
N LEU A 215 -2.40 -2.08 -10.73
CA LEU A 215 -1.35 -3.07 -10.98
C LEU A 215 -0.07 -2.71 -10.20
N SER A 216 0.62 -3.73 -9.71
CA SER A 216 1.93 -3.59 -9.05
C SER A 216 3.07 -3.31 -10.04
N VAL A 217 4.08 -2.56 -9.61
CA VAL A 217 5.23 -2.16 -10.43
C VAL A 217 5.89 -3.36 -11.11
N GLU A 218 6.12 -4.42 -10.35
CA GLU A 218 6.82 -5.61 -10.82
C GLU A 218 6.11 -6.24 -12.03
N LEU A 219 4.79 -6.37 -11.99
CA LEU A 219 4.00 -6.91 -13.10
C LEU A 219 4.13 -6.03 -14.35
N GLY A 220 4.07 -4.71 -14.16
CA GLY A 220 4.29 -3.75 -15.25
C GLY A 220 5.68 -3.89 -15.88
N LEU A 221 6.73 -4.07 -15.08
CA LEU A 221 8.09 -4.29 -15.56
C LEU A 221 8.23 -5.62 -16.31
N ARG A 222 7.58 -6.70 -15.84
CA ARG A 222 7.60 -8.01 -16.51
C ARG A 222 6.95 -7.96 -17.88
N ILE A 223 5.78 -7.32 -18.02
CA ILE A 223 5.09 -7.12 -19.30
C ILE A 223 5.97 -6.33 -20.27
N LYS A 224 6.62 -5.26 -19.79
CA LYS A 224 7.54 -4.47 -20.62
C LYS A 224 8.75 -5.27 -21.09
N ALA A 225 9.29 -6.12 -20.24
CA ALA A 225 10.45 -6.96 -20.56
C ALA A 225 10.11 -8.11 -21.52
N SER A 226 8.90 -8.68 -21.47
CA SER A 226 8.45 -9.75 -22.38
C SER A 226 7.95 -9.23 -23.73
N SER A 227 7.60 -7.95 -23.81
CA SER A 227 7.01 -7.37 -25.03
C SER A 227 7.97 -7.39 -26.22
N PRO A 228 7.50 -7.74 -27.43
CA PRO A 228 8.28 -7.62 -28.65
C PRO A 228 8.48 -6.16 -29.11
N HIS A 229 7.78 -5.20 -28.49
CA HIS A 229 7.80 -3.78 -28.87
C HIS A 229 8.55 -2.94 -27.82
N ALA A 230 9.57 -2.21 -28.26
CA ALA A 230 10.47 -1.48 -27.37
C ALA A 230 9.78 -0.39 -26.53
N HIS A 231 8.74 0.24 -27.06
CA HIS A 231 7.99 1.32 -26.40
C HIS A 231 6.64 0.85 -25.88
N THR A 232 6.65 -0.26 -25.14
CA THR A 232 5.46 -0.80 -24.46
C THR A 232 5.24 -0.14 -23.11
N PHE A 233 4.01 0.31 -22.89
CA PHE A 233 3.54 0.90 -21.65
C PHE A 233 2.33 0.10 -21.12
N VAL A 234 2.13 0.17 -19.82
CA VAL A 234 0.99 -0.46 -19.15
C VAL A 234 0.26 0.64 -18.38
N SER A 235 -1.06 0.71 -18.53
CA SER A 235 -1.93 1.63 -17.79
C SER A 235 -2.96 0.85 -16.98
N GLY A 236 -2.94 1.05 -15.66
CA GLY A 236 -3.98 0.53 -14.78
C GLY A 236 -5.22 1.43 -14.78
N VAL A 237 -6.22 1.08 -13.98
CA VAL A 237 -7.41 1.90 -13.69
C VAL A 237 -8.10 2.40 -14.97
N THR A 238 -8.11 1.58 -16.02
CA THR A 238 -8.63 1.92 -17.34
C THR A 238 -9.82 1.05 -17.69
N ASN A 239 -10.92 1.66 -18.16
CA ASN A 239 -12.16 0.97 -18.58
C ASN A 239 -12.84 0.13 -17.48
N GLY A 240 -12.58 0.45 -16.22
CA GLY A 240 -13.19 -0.21 -15.07
C GLY A 240 -12.34 -0.02 -13.81
N TYR A 241 -12.79 -0.60 -12.70
CA TYR A 241 -12.07 -0.58 -11.43
C TYR A 241 -12.28 -1.87 -10.64
N LEU A 242 -11.21 -2.66 -10.52
CA LEU A 242 -11.13 -3.95 -9.85
C LEU A 242 -10.32 -3.89 -8.56
N TYR A 243 -10.26 -2.69 -7.95
CA TYR A 243 -9.43 -2.42 -6.77
C TYR A 243 -7.96 -2.76 -7.04
N TYR A 244 -7.24 -3.19 -6.00
CA TYR A 244 -5.90 -3.70 -6.12
C TYR A 244 -5.90 -5.04 -6.85
N THR A 245 -4.94 -5.19 -7.75
CA THR A 245 -4.66 -6.42 -8.47
C THR A 245 -3.18 -6.79 -8.26
N PRO A 246 -2.88 -7.29 -7.03
CA PRO A 246 -1.52 -7.64 -6.61
C PRO A 246 -1.02 -8.89 -7.34
N THR A 247 0.31 -9.05 -7.42
CA THR A 247 0.91 -10.25 -8.01
C THR A 247 0.51 -11.52 -7.26
N ALA A 248 0.62 -12.67 -7.90
CA ALA A 248 0.39 -13.98 -7.27
C ALA A 248 1.27 -14.18 -6.03
N GLU A 249 2.48 -13.62 -6.02
CA GLU A 249 3.37 -13.61 -4.85
C GLU A 249 2.84 -12.69 -3.74
N GLN A 250 2.46 -11.46 -4.07
CA GLN A 250 1.88 -10.50 -3.10
C GLN A 250 0.59 -11.04 -2.45
N LEU A 251 -0.19 -11.82 -3.20
CA LEU A 251 -1.40 -12.48 -2.69
C LEU A 251 -1.13 -13.50 -1.56
N ALA A 252 0.10 -14.01 -1.43
CA ALA A 252 0.47 -14.84 -0.28
C ALA A 252 0.44 -14.07 1.05
N ASN A 253 0.45 -12.74 1.01
CA ASN A 253 0.41 -11.85 2.19
C ASN A 253 -1.02 -11.41 2.56
N ARG A 254 -2.05 -11.91 1.86
CA ARG A 254 -3.44 -11.49 2.03
C ARG A 254 -3.90 -11.47 3.49
N GLY A 255 -4.47 -10.34 3.90
CA GLY A 255 -4.91 -10.06 5.27
C GLY A 255 -3.90 -9.25 6.08
N ARG A 256 -2.76 -8.86 5.49
CA ARG A 256 -1.69 -8.12 6.17
C ARG A 256 -1.54 -6.68 5.66
N ALA A 257 -1.60 -6.46 4.34
CA ALA A 257 -1.56 -5.12 3.75
C ALA A 257 -2.88 -4.75 3.08
N GLN A 258 -3.08 -3.47 2.77
CA GLN A 258 -4.32 -3.06 2.11
C GLN A 258 -4.36 -3.59 0.68
N GLU A 259 -3.24 -3.52 -0.03
CA GLU A 259 -3.08 -3.86 -1.43
C GLU A 259 -3.34 -5.36 -1.70
N ASP A 260 -3.03 -6.23 -0.73
CA ASP A 260 -3.29 -7.67 -0.80
C ASP A 260 -4.64 -8.10 -0.21
N SER A 261 -5.35 -7.19 0.48
CA SER A 261 -6.62 -7.47 1.17
C SER A 261 -7.82 -6.82 0.48
N ASP A 262 -7.64 -5.63 -0.10
CA ASP A 262 -8.63 -4.90 -0.89
C ASP A 262 -8.56 -5.31 -2.37
N CYS A 263 -8.62 -6.61 -2.61
CA CYS A 263 -8.54 -7.20 -3.95
C CYS A 263 -9.59 -8.30 -4.12
N LEU A 264 -10.06 -8.47 -5.37
CA LEU A 264 -11.12 -9.44 -5.69
C LEU A 264 -10.60 -10.75 -6.29
N VAL A 265 -9.36 -10.74 -6.78
CA VAL A 265 -8.81 -11.75 -7.69
C VAL A 265 -8.17 -12.91 -6.94
N ASP A 266 -8.21 -14.12 -7.47
CA ASP A 266 -7.41 -15.25 -6.95
C ASP A 266 -6.00 -15.28 -7.55
N ALA A 267 -5.08 -16.10 -7.03
CA ALA A 267 -3.68 -16.13 -7.47
C ALA A 267 -3.47 -16.49 -8.95
N SER A 268 -4.44 -17.12 -9.62
CA SER A 268 -4.33 -17.49 -11.03
C SER A 268 -4.63 -16.33 -11.99
N TRP A 269 -5.19 -15.23 -11.49
CA TRP A 269 -5.54 -14.04 -12.28
C TRP A 269 -4.37 -13.50 -13.09
N GLU A 270 -3.19 -13.48 -12.48
CA GLU A 270 -2.00 -12.86 -13.05
C GLU A 270 -1.61 -13.60 -14.32
N LYS A 271 -1.60 -14.94 -14.27
CA LYS A 271 -1.30 -15.78 -15.43
C LYS A 271 -2.33 -15.58 -16.53
N VAL A 272 -3.62 -15.55 -16.19
CA VAL A 272 -4.70 -15.29 -17.15
C VAL A 272 -4.47 -13.96 -17.85
N PHE A 273 -4.14 -12.91 -17.10
CA PHE A 273 -3.88 -11.60 -17.67
C PHE A 273 -2.62 -11.59 -18.55
N THR A 274 -1.48 -12.08 -18.05
CA THR A 274 -0.20 -12.01 -18.80
C THR A 274 -0.20 -12.84 -20.06
N ASP A 275 -0.79 -14.04 -20.06
CA ASP A 275 -0.89 -14.89 -21.26
C ASP A 275 -1.65 -14.14 -22.37
N HIS A 276 -2.74 -13.47 -22.01
CA HIS A 276 -3.57 -12.70 -22.93
C HIS A 276 -2.89 -11.43 -23.43
N VAL A 277 -2.15 -10.75 -22.55
CA VAL A 277 -1.36 -9.59 -22.93
C VAL A 277 -0.28 -9.98 -23.93
N ASP A 278 0.42 -11.09 -23.71
CA ASP A 278 1.43 -11.59 -24.65
C ASP A 278 0.82 -11.94 -26.02
N GLU A 279 -0.38 -12.53 -26.04
CA GLU A 279 -1.14 -12.80 -27.27
C GLU A 279 -1.51 -11.51 -28.02
N LEU A 280 -2.01 -10.50 -27.30
CA LEU A 280 -2.39 -9.22 -27.88
C LEU A 280 -1.18 -8.47 -28.44
N LEU A 281 -0.08 -8.43 -27.68
CA LEU A 281 1.16 -7.77 -28.10
C LEU A 281 1.77 -8.41 -29.35
N LYS A 282 1.70 -9.73 -29.50
CA LYS A 282 2.16 -10.42 -30.72
C LYS A 282 1.30 -10.15 -31.96
N GLN A 283 0.06 -9.70 -31.76
CA GLN A 283 -0.89 -9.38 -32.85
C GLN A 283 -0.81 -7.93 -33.32
N LEU A 284 -0.17 -7.03 -32.55
CA LEU A 284 0.06 -5.61 -32.89
C LEU A 284 1.26 -5.41 -33.85
#